data_AF-A0A7J3MYU3-F1
#
_entry.id   AF-A0A7J3MYU3-F1
#
_cell.length_a   1.000
_cell.length_b   1.000
_cell.length_c   1.000
_cell.angle_alpha   90.00
_cell.angle_beta   90.00
_cell.angle_gamma   90.00
#
_symmetry.space_group_name_H-M   'P 1'
#
loop_
_entity.id
_entity.type
_entity.pdbx_description
1 polymer ?
#
loop_
_entity_poly.entity_id
_entity_poly.type
_entity_poly.pdbx_seq_one_letter_code
_entity_poly.pdbx_strand_id
1 'polypeptide(L)'
;MVTVSSQLIYKHVETSSLLRSAFRMLEEDDEVLELLKMSNIMAVTRLRYNDHGIVHARIVAGVALELVDILIRNNIELTTMRDGTTRNVDEAKLVVLFAAYFHDIGNAIHRANHEFLGALLAKDILNRLLPKLGFVDRRLIAIRQEIMH
;
A
#
# COMPACT_ATOMS: atom_id res chain seq x y z
N MET A 1 -20.05 14.00 -2.70
CA MET A 1 -19.88 12.57 -3.06
C MET A 1 -18.48 12.41 -3.62
N VAL A 2 -17.71 11.41 -3.18
CA VAL A 2 -16.34 11.18 -3.69
C VAL A 2 -16.42 10.27 -4.92
N THR A 3 -15.70 10.63 -5.98
CA THR A 3 -15.60 9.80 -7.19
C THR A 3 -14.49 8.77 -7.02
N VAL A 4 -14.84 7.48 -7.06
CA VAL A 4 -13.87 6.38 -7.03
C VAL A 4 -13.21 6.25 -8.40
N SER A 5 -11.90 6.43 -8.45
CA SER A 5 -11.08 6.29 -9.65
C SER A 5 -9.61 6.10 -9.26
N SER A 6 -8.76 5.73 -10.22
CA SER A 6 -7.31 5.65 -10.00
C SER A 6 -6.71 7.00 -9.61
N GLN A 7 -7.44 8.11 -9.82
CA GLN A 7 -6.93 9.44 -9.56
C GLN A 7 -7.25 9.91 -8.13
N LEU A 8 -8.11 9.16 -7.41
CA LEU A 8 -8.45 9.47 -6.02
C LEU A 8 -7.21 9.49 -5.12
N ILE A 9 -6.22 8.63 -5.40
CA ILE A 9 -4.98 8.57 -4.63
C ILE A 9 -4.25 9.91 -4.55
N TYR A 10 -4.22 10.70 -5.64
CA TYR A 10 -3.54 11.99 -5.69
C TYR A 10 -4.08 12.99 -4.66
N LYS A 11 -5.41 13.00 -4.45
CA LYS A 11 -6.07 13.81 -3.41
C LYS A 11 -5.45 13.58 -2.03
N HIS A 12 -5.04 12.36 -1.71
CA HIS A 12 -4.53 12.00 -0.39
C HIS A 12 -3.00 12.07 -0.32
N VAL A 13 -2.27 11.62 -1.33
CA VAL A 13 -0.80 11.60 -1.27
C VAL A 13 -0.20 13.00 -1.40
N GLU A 14 -0.90 13.95 -2.02
CA GLU A 14 -0.42 15.32 -2.18
C GLU A 14 -0.45 16.13 -0.88
N THR A 15 -1.21 15.70 0.14
CA THR A 15 -1.34 16.42 1.41
C THR A 15 -0.10 16.32 2.30
N SER A 16 0.80 15.37 2.05
CA SER A 16 1.99 15.11 2.87
C SER A 16 3.22 14.86 2.00
N SER A 17 4.36 15.43 2.39
CA SER A 17 5.65 15.14 1.73
C SER A 17 6.04 13.66 1.89
N LEU A 18 5.67 13.03 3.01
CA LEU A 18 5.92 11.62 3.27
C LEU A 18 5.13 10.74 2.30
N LEU A 19 3.82 10.94 2.21
CA LEU A 19 2.94 10.15 1.34
C LEU A 19 3.27 10.34 -0.14
N ARG A 20 3.53 11.58 -0.58
CA ARG A 20 3.99 11.87 -1.95
C ARG A 20 5.29 11.16 -2.28
N SER A 21 6.26 11.16 -1.37
CA SER A 21 7.54 10.47 -1.59
C SER A 21 7.38 8.95 -1.63
N ALA A 22 6.56 8.39 -0.73
CA ALA A 22 6.25 6.96 -0.69
C ALA A 22 5.53 6.50 -1.96
N PHE A 23 4.51 7.24 -2.39
CA PHE A 23 3.78 6.93 -3.62
C PHE A 23 4.69 7.02 -4.85
N ARG A 24 5.53 8.05 -4.95
CA ARG A 24 6.51 8.14 -6.03
C ARG A 24 7.45 6.93 -6.04
N MET A 25 7.94 6.49 -4.88
CA MET A 25 8.78 5.28 -4.81
C MET A 25 8.04 4.03 -5.29
N LEU A 26 6.76 3.85 -4.92
CA LEU A 26 5.95 2.72 -5.40
C LEU A 26 5.74 2.73 -6.93
N GLU A 27 5.65 3.92 -7.51
CA GLU A 27 5.38 4.16 -8.93
C GLU A 27 6.63 4.13 -9.81
N GLU A 28 7.82 4.21 -9.22
CA GLU A 28 9.11 4.25 -9.92
C GLU A 28 9.97 3.00 -9.63
N ASP A 29 9.52 2.10 -8.76
CA ASP A 29 10.27 0.90 -8.40
C ASP A 29 10.03 -0.25 -9.39
N ASP A 30 11.08 -0.66 -10.11
CA ASP A 30 11.00 -1.70 -11.14
C ASP A 30 10.39 -3.02 -10.64
N GLU A 31 10.73 -3.43 -9.42
CA GLU A 31 10.22 -4.68 -8.84
C GLU A 31 8.73 -4.57 -8.52
N VAL A 32 8.29 -3.45 -7.95
CA VAL A 32 6.87 -3.19 -7.70
C VAL A 32 6.08 -3.18 -9.00
N LEU A 33 6.56 -2.46 -10.01
CA LEU A 33 5.88 -2.34 -11.31
C LEU A 33 5.77 -3.69 -12.02
N GLU A 34 6.84 -4.50 -12.03
CA GLU A 34 6.81 -5.80 -12.67
C GLU A 34 5.96 -6.81 -11.89
N LEU A 35 5.94 -6.76 -10.55
CA LEU A 35 5.05 -7.61 -9.74
C LEU A 35 3.56 -7.31 -9.99
N LEU A 36 3.17 -6.04 -10.13
CA LEU A 36 1.80 -5.66 -10.49
C LEU A 36 1.44 -6.14 -11.90
N LYS A 37 2.36 -6.00 -12.86
CA LYS A 37 2.17 -6.52 -14.22
C LYS A 37 2.04 -8.04 -14.23
N MET A 38 2.89 -8.75 -13.49
CA MET A 38 2.85 -10.21 -13.37
C MET A 38 1.58 -10.69 -12.66
N SER A 39 1.10 -9.96 -11.66
CA SER A 39 -0.18 -10.19 -11.00
C SER A 39 -1.33 -10.13 -12.01
N ASN A 40 -1.31 -9.12 -12.89
CA ASN A 40 -2.31 -9.00 -13.94
C ASN A 40 -2.20 -10.11 -15.00
N ILE A 41 -0.99 -10.51 -15.40
CA ILE A 41 -0.78 -11.64 -16.31
C ILE A 41 -1.36 -12.93 -15.71
N MET A 42 -1.13 -13.17 -14.42
CA MET A 42 -1.66 -14.35 -13.76
C MET A 42 -3.18 -14.30 -13.63
N ALA A 43 -3.73 -13.22 -13.07
CA ALA A 43 -5.16 -13.12 -12.80
C ALA A 43 -5.99 -12.97 -14.09
N VAL A 44 -5.62 -12.05 -14.99
CA VAL A 44 -6.41 -11.72 -16.17
C VAL A 44 -6.07 -12.64 -17.33
N THR A 45 -4.80 -12.70 -17.74
CA THR A 45 -4.43 -13.41 -18.97
C THR A 45 -4.57 -14.91 -18.83
N ARG A 46 -4.12 -15.48 -17.70
CA ARG A 46 -4.15 -16.94 -17.47
C ARG A 46 -5.47 -17.42 -16.87
N LEU A 47 -6.01 -16.71 -15.88
CA LEU A 47 -7.20 -17.16 -15.13
C LEU A 47 -8.51 -16.49 -15.54
N ARG A 48 -8.48 -15.47 -16.41
CA ARG A 48 -9.66 -14.74 -16.91
C ARG A 48 -10.46 -14.01 -15.82
N TYR A 49 -9.78 -13.55 -14.77
CA TYR A 49 -10.34 -12.62 -13.77
C TYR A 49 -10.22 -11.16 -14.21
N ASN A 50 -10.77 -10.25 -13.39
CA ASN A 50 -10.70 -8.80 -13.57
C ASN A 50 -9.29 -8.24 -13.27
N ASP A 51 -9.07 -6.95 -13.49
CA ASP A 51 -7.77 -6.28 -13.32
C ASP A 51 -7.19 -6.47 -11.90
N HIS A 52 -5.91 -6.80 -11.84
CA HIS A 52 -5.08 -6.86 -10.62
C HIS A 52 -3.74 -6.14 -10.88
N GLY A 53 -3.74 -5.14 -11.76
CA GLY A 53 -2.56 -4.37 -12.16
C GLY A 53 -2.42 -3.04 -11.40
N ILE A 54 -1.62 -2.14 -11.98
CA ILE A 54 -1.34 -0.82 -11.38
C ILE A 54 -2.58 0.07 -11.23
N VAL A 55 -3.54 -0.02 -12.16
CA VAL A 55 -4.77 0.76 -12.09
C VAL A 55 -5.60 0.33 -10.89
N HIS A 56 -5.79 -0.97 -10.71
CA HIS A 56 -6.42 -1.55 -9.52
C HIS A 56 -5.70 -1.14 -8.22
N ALA A 57 -4.37 -1.28 -8.14
CA ALA A 57 -3.60 -0.89 -6.96
C ALA A 57 -3.82 0.58 -6.57
N ARG A 58 -3.81 1.50 -7.54
CA ARG A 58 -4.09 2.93 -7.32
C ARG A 58 -5.51 3.19 -6.81
N ILE A 59 -6.51 2.50 -7.38
CA ILE A 59 -7.91 2.62 -6.95
C ILE A 59 -8.05 2.16 -5.50
N VAL A 60 -7.54 0.97 -5.17
CA VAL A 60 -7.65 0.37 -3.83
C VAL A 60 -6.94 1.24 -2.80
N ALA A 61 -5.72 1.70 -3.08
CA ALA A 61 -4.99 2.59 -2.18
C ALA A 61 -5.68 3.95 -2.01
N GLY A 62 -6.21 4.56 -3.08
CA GLY A 62 -6.97 5.81 -3.00
C GLY A 62 -8.23 5.68 -2.14
N VAL A 63 -9.00 4.60 -2.32
CA VAL A 63 -10.20 4.32 -1.52
C VAL A 63 -9.83 4.05 -0.06
N ALA A 64 -8.77 3.28 0.20
CA ALA A 64 -8.32 3.00 1.56
C ALA A 64 -7.95 4.28 2.33
N LEU A 65 -7.26 5.23 1.67
CA LEU A 65 -6.95 6.53 2.26
C LEU A 65 -8.18 7.41 2.48
N GLU A 66 -9.16 7.39 1.58
CA GLU A 66 -10.44 8.08 1.80
C GLU A 66 -11.20 7.50 3.00
N LEU A 67 -11.20 6.18 3.17
CA LEU A 67 -11.79 5.54 4.34
C LEU A 67 -11.09 5.96 5.63
N VAL A 68 -9.76 6.02 5.65
CA VAL A 68 -9.00 6.55 6.79
C VAL A 68 -9.41 8.00 7.11
N ASP A 69 -9.55 8.86 6.10
CA ASP A 69 -9.99 10.24 6.29
C ASP A 69 -11.44 10.34 6.80
N ILE A 70 -12.32 9.42 6.42
CA ILE A 70 -13.68 9.33 6.97
C ILE A 70 -13.63 8.92 8.45
N LEU A 71 -12.82 7.92 8.80
CA LEU A 71 -12.67 7.44 10.18
C LEU A 71 -12.15 8.54 11.10
N ILE A 72 -11.07 9.23 10.69
CA ILE A 72 -10.49 10.34 11.45
C ILE A 72 -11.51 11.47 11.65
N ARG A 73 -12.26 11.85 10.61
CA ARG A 73 -13.31 12.88 10.70
C ARG A 73 -14.43 12.52 11.67
N ASN A 74 -14.66 11.23 11.91
CA ASN A 74 -15.64 10.75 12.88
C ASN A 74 -15.01 10.45 14.26
N ASN A 75 -13.81 10.98 14.53
CA ASN A 75 -13.07 10.79 15.78
C ASN A 75 -12.79 9.31 16.12
N ILE A 76 -12.67 8.44 15.10
CA ILE A 76 -12.21 7.07 15.29
C ILE A 76 -10.68 7.08 15.35
N GLU A 77 -10.14 6.66 16.48
CA GLU A 77 -8.70 6.51 16.67
C GLU A 77 -8.16 5.31 15.87
N LEU A 78 -7.10 5.53 15.10
CA LEU A 78 -6.43 4.47 14.35
C LEU A 78 -5.62 3.59 15.31
N THR A 79 -5.74 2.26 15.17
CA THR A 79 -5.10 1.29 16.07
C THR A 79 -3.58 1.46 16.13
N THR A 80 -2.93 1.72 15.00
CA THR A 80 -1.47 1.92 14.95
C THR A 80 -1.02 3.14 15.75
N MET A 81 -1.86 4.19 15.81
CA MET A 81 -1.58 5.36 16.64
C MET A 81 -1.82 5.06 18.11
N ARG A 82 -2.95 4.41 18.44
CA ARG A 82 -3.30 3.99 19.81
C ARG A 82 -2.22 3.09 20.42
N ASP A 83 -1.73 2.14 19.63
CA ASP A 83 -0.78 1.11 20.07
C ASP A 83 0.69 1.61 19.93
N GLY A 84 0.89 2.85 19.47
CA GLY A 84 2.19 3.52 19.41
C GLY A 84 3.12 3.02 18.29
N THR A 85 2.62 2.22 17.36
CA THR A 85 3.36 1.75 16.18
C THR A 85 3.42 2.80 15.07
N THR A 86 2.64 3.86 15.14
CA THR A 86 2.80 5.07 14.31
C THR A 86 2.78 6.32 15.19
N ARG A 87 3.51 7.36 14.78
CA ARG A 87 3.65 8.61 15.58
C ARG A 87 2.64 9.69 15.24
N ASN A 88 2.06 9.61 14.05
CA ASN A 88 1.15 10.63 13.53
C ASN A 88 0.28 10.03 12.41
N VAL A 89 -0.71 10.81 11.98
CA VAL A 89 -1.65 10.42 10.91
C VAL A 89 -0.94 10.11 9.59
N ASP A 90 0.15 10.81 9.26
CA ASP A 90 0.87 10.57 8.01
C ASP A 90 1.58 9.21 8.02
N GLU A 91 2.17 8.79 9.14
CA GLU A 91 2.72 7.43 9.30
C GLU A 91 1.62 6.37 9.24
N ALA A 92 0.44 6.61 9.84
CA ALA A 92 -0.69 5.69 9.76
C ALA A 92 -1.24 5.56 8.33
N LYS A 93 -1.37 6.67 7.62
CA LYS A 93 -1.74 6.68 6.19
C LYS A 93 -0.68 6.03 5.32
N LEU A 94 0.60 6.16 5.66
CA LEU A 94 1.69 5.48 4.96
C LEU A 94 1.55 3.97 5.04
N VAL A 95 1.26 3.44 6.23
CA VAL A 95 0.98 2.00 6.41
C VAL A 95 -0.15 1.56 5.49
N VAL A 96 -1.28 2.27 5.52
CA VAL A 96 -2.45 1.97 4.69
C VAL A 96 -2.13 2.07 3.20
N LEU A 97 -1.36 3.07 2.78
CA LEU A 97 -0.92 3.25 1.40
C LEU A 97 -0.14 2.02 0.92
N PHE A 98 0.93 1.62 1.63
CA PHE A 98 1.73 0.47 1.21
C PHE A 98 0.94 -0.85 1.27
N ALA A 99 0.17 -1.07 2.34
CA ALA A 99 -0.61 -2.29 2.52
C ALA A 99 -1.63 -2.46 1.38
N ALA A 100 -2.39 -1.40 1.08
CA ALA A 100 -3.36 -1.40 -0.01
C ALA A 100 -2.69 -1.55 -1.39
N TYR A 101 -1.52 -0.94 -1.59
CA TYR A 101 -0.81 -1.01 -2.87
C TYR A 101 -0.21 -2.41 -3.12
N PHE A 102 0.22 -3.11 -2.07
CA PHE A 102 0.80 -4.45 -2.15
C PHE A 102 -0.19 -5.60 -1.97
N HIS A 103 -1.45 -5.34 -1.61
CA HIS A 103 -2.39 -6.39 -1.21
C HIS A 103 -2.51 -7.56 -2.21
N ASP A 104 -2.33 -7.29 -3.51
CA ASP A 104 -2.52 -8.26 -4.58
C ASP A 104 -1.23 -8.77 -5.25
N ILE A 105 -0.03 -8.29 -4.84
CA ILE A 105 1.22 -8.62 -5.55
C ILE A 105 1.58 -10.11 -5.49
N GLY A 106 1.03 -10.87 -4.54
CA GLY A 106 1.23 -12.32 -4.48
C GLY A 106 0.61 -13.07 -5.68
N ASN A 107 -0.35 -12.45 -6.39
CA ASN A 107 -0.86 -13.02 -7.64
C ASN A 107 0.24 -13.15 -8.71
N ALA A 108 1.36 -12.41 -8.60
CA ALA A 108 2.52 -12.59 -9.47
C ALA A 108 3.10 -14.01 -9.44
N ILE A 109 2.90 -14.73 -8.32
CA ILE A 109 3.32 -16.12 -8.15
C ILE A 109 2.13 -17.06 -8.37
N HIS A 110 1.06 -16.91 -7.58
CA HIS A 110 -0.08 -17.80 -7.61
C HIS A 110 -1.33 -17.15 -7.01
N ARG A 111 -2.52 -17.59 -7.44
CA ARG A 111 -3.79 -17.05 -6.95
C ARG A 111 -4.14 -17.52 -5.54
N ALA A 112 -3.96 -18.82 -5.28
CA ALA A 112 -4.16 -19.37 -3.94
C ALA A 112 -3.12 -18.79 -2.98
N ASN A 113 -3.55 -18.33 -1.81
CA ASN A 113 -2.72 -17.73 -0.77
C ASN A 113 -1.95 -16.49 -1.23
N HIS A 114 -2.47 -15.73 -2.20
CA HIS A 114 -1.80 -14.55 -2.75
C HIS A 114 -1.58 -13.47 -1.68
N GLU A 115 -2.41 -13.40 -0.65
CA GLU A 115 -2.24 -12.53 0.50
C GLU A 115 -0.95 -12.85 1.28
N PHE A 116 -0.70 -14.14 1.56
CA PHE A 116 0.51 -14.59 2.26
C PHE A 116 1.76 -14.46 1.39
N LEU A 117 1.63 -14.80 0.09
CA LEU A 117 2.71 -14.62 -0.88
C LEU A 117 3.03 -13.13 -1.09
N GLY A 118 2.01 -12.27 -1.06
CA GLY A 118 2.15 -10.82 -1.16
C GLY A 118 2.94 -10.26 0.01
N ALA A 119 2.62 -10.66 1.24
CA ALA A 119 3.39 -10.29 2.43
C ALA A 119 4.85 -10.75 2.32
N LEU A 120 5.10 -11.98 1.84
CA LEU A 120 6.45 -12.51 1.64
C LEU A 120 7.25 -11.65 0.64
N LEU A 121 6.67 -11.32 -0.52
CA LEU A 121 7.29 -10.48 -1.55
C LEU A 121 7.53 -9.04 -1.04
N ALA A 122 6.57 -8.47 -0.32
CA ALA A 122 6.65 -7.10 0.16
C ALA A 122 7.82 -6.87 1.13
N LYS A 123 8.23 -7.88 1.91
CA LYS A 123 9.26 -7.74 2.96
C LYS A 123 10.54 -7.09 2.44
N ASP A 124 11.10 -7.59 1.34
CA ASP A 124 12.40 -7.12 0.85
C ASP A 124 12.31 -5.78 0.12
N ILE A 125 11.17 -5.52 -0.54
CA ILE A 125 10.83 -4.21 -1.08
C ILE A 125 10.76 -3.18 0.06
N LEU A 126 10.03 -3.49 1.14
CA LEU A 126 9.89 -2.60 2.31
C LEU A 126 11.24 -2.36 3.01
N ASN A 127 12.10 -3.37 3.11
CA ASN A 127 13.45 -3.20 3.65
C ASN A 127 14.31 -2.22 2.83
N ARG A 128 14.01 -2.08 1.53
CA ARG A 128 14.72 -1.19 0.61
C ARG A 128 14.09 0.21 0.55
N LEU A 129 12.77 0.32 0.67
CA LEU A 129 12.04 1.58 0.53
C LEU A 129 11.89 2.35 1.86
N LEU A 130 11.56 1.69 2.96
CA LEU A 130 11.29 2.36 4.25
C LEU A 130 12.48 3.17 4.79
N PRO A 131 13.76 2.73 4.68
CA PRO A 131 14.91 3.56 5.07
C PRO A 131 14.98 4.90 4.34
N LYS A 132 14.60 4.93 3.05
CA LYS A 132 14.60 6.16 2.23
C LYS A 132 13.53 7.16 2.67
N LEU A 133 12.55 6.70 3.43
CA LEU A 133 11.47 7.51 4.02
C LEU A 133 11.76 7.88 5.49
N GLY A 134 12.96 7.55 5.99
CA GLY A 134 13.41 7.90 7.35
C GLY A 134 13.05 6.86 8.43
N PHE A 135 12.49 5.71 8.07
CA PHE A 135 12.25 4.63 9.03
C PHE A 135 13.48 3.73 9.15
N VAL A 136 14.08 3.70 10.34
CA VAL A 136 15.29 2.91 10.64
C VAL A 136 15.11 2.13 11.94
N ASP A 137 16.06 1.23 12.23
CA ASP A 137 16.10 0.43 13.47
C ASP A 137 14.77 -0.29 13.79
N ARG A 138 14.35 -0.24 15.05
CA ARG A 138 13.08 -0.84 15.52
C ARG A 138 11.86 -0.23 14.85
N ARG A 139 11.94 1.03 14.38
CA ARG A 139 10.82 1.73 13.73
C ARG A 139 10.54 1.14 12.36
N LEU A 140 11.57 0.80 11.59
CA LEU A 140 11.44 0.08 10.32
C LEU A 140 10.70 -1.24 10.53
N ILE A 141 11.10 -2.02 11.54
CA ILE A 141 10.48 -3.31 11.84
C ILE A 141 8.99 -3.12 12.19
N ALA A 142 8.66 -2.19 13.07
CA ALA A 142 7.25 -1.93 13.42
C ALA A 142 6.41 -1.54 12.19
N ILE A 143 6.84 -0.55 11.40
CA ILE A 143 6.08 -0.11 10.22
C ILE A 143 5.96 -1.22 9.17
N ARG A 144 7.03 -1.97 8.92
CA ARG A 144 7.00 -3.10 7.99
C ARG A 144 5.98 -4.16 8.43
N GLN A 145 5.92 -4.47 9.73
CA GLN A 145 4.98 -5.45 10.27
C GLN A 145 3.53 -4.97 10.17
N GLU A 146 3.26 -3.68 10.40
CA GLU A 146 1.94 -3.07 10.19
C GLU A 146 1.52 -3.09 8.71
N ILE A 147 2.46 -2.90 7.78
CA ILE A 147 2.17 -2.97 6.33
C ILE A 147 1.87 -4.39 5.86
N MET A 148 2.57 -5.38 6.42
CA MET A 148 2.48 -6.78 6.01
C MET A 148 1.32 -7.56 6.68
N HIS A 149 0.62 -6.94 7.63
CA HIS A 149 -0.50 -7.51 8.37
C HIS A 149 -1.80 -7.34 7.59
#